data_AF-A0A9P8TMW3-F1
#
_entry.id   AF-A0A9P8TMW3-F1
#
_cell.length_a   1.000
_cell.length_b   1.000
_cell.length_c   1.000
_cell.angle_alpha   90.00
_cell.angle_beta   90.00
_cell.angle_gamma   90.00
#
_symmetry.space_group_name_H-M   'P 1'
#
loop_
_entity.id
_entity.type
_entity.pdbx_description
1 polymer ?
#
loop_
_entity_poly.entity_id
_entity_poly.type
_entity_poly.pdbx_seq_one_letter_code
_entity_poly.pdbx_strand_id
1 'polypeptide(L)' 'KAAETIKKLYQIFKDKDATQIEINPLTETVDHEVMCMDAKFGFDDNAAFRQEEVFSWRDLTQEDPDEVHASKFGLNFI' A
#
# COMPACT_ATOMS: atom_id res chain seq x y z
N LYS A 1 14.80 -0.87 17.56
CA LYS A 1 13.57 -0.16 17.12
C LYS A 1 13.36 -0.27 15.62
N ALA A 2 14.30 0.20 14.79
CA ALA A 2 14.21 0.07 13.32
C ALA A 2 14.02 -1.38 12.82
N ALA A 3 14.80 -2.34 13.33
CA ALA A 3 14.66 -3.75 12.94
C ALA A 3 13.25 -4.32 13.26
N GLU A 4 12.66 -3.91 14.39
CA GLU A 4 11.29 -4.32 14.75
C GLU A 4 10.26 -3.64 13.84
N THR A 5 10.46 -2.36 13.49
CA THR A 5 9.63 -1.68 12.48
C THR A 5 9.68 -2.41 11.14
N ILE A 6 10.87 -2.80 10.67
CA ILE A 6 11.03 -3.54 9.41
C ILE A 6 10.33 -4.90 9.46
N LYS A 7 10.43 -5.64 10.56
CA LYS A 7 9.69 -6.90 10.74
C LYS A 7 8.18 -6.70 10.68
N LYS A 8 7.66 -5.65 11.31
CA LYS A 8 6.24 -5.30 11.26
C LYS A 8 5.79 -4.90 9.85
N LEU A 9 6.58 -4.11 9.13
CA LEU A 9 6.29 -3.77 7.73
C LEU A 9 6.28 -5.02 6.85
N TYR A 10 7.21 -5.96 7.05
CA TYR A 10 7.22 -7.24 6.34
C TYR A 10 6.00 -8.12 6.68
N GLN A 11 5.55 -8.10 7.94
CA GLN A 11 4.31 -8.78 8.32
C GLN A 11 3.11 -8.20 7.57
N ILE A 12 3.00 -6.86 7.50
CA ILE A 12 1.95 -6.20 6.71
C ILE A 12 2.06 -6.57 5.23
N PHE A 13 3.29 -6.57 4.68
CA PHE A 13 3.54 -6.93 3.29
C PHE A 13 2.94 -8.30 2.95
N LYS A 14 3.15 -9.28 3.83
CA LYS A 14 2.61 -10.63 3.66
C LYS A 14 1.10 -10.71 3.89
N ASP A 15 0.61 -10.10 4.96
CA ASP A 15 -0.78 -10.28 5.40
C ASP A 15 -1.78 -9.55 4.50
N LYS A 16 -1.33 -8.46 3.86
CA LYS A 16 -2.18 -7.60 3.02
C LYS A 16 -1.94 -7.78 1.52
N ASP A 17 -1.18 -8.81 1.13
CA ASP A 17 -0.80 -9.06 -0.26
C ASP A 17 -0.20 -7.80 -0.93
N ALA A 18 0.70 -7.13 -0.21
CA ALA A 18 1.36 -5.95 -0.74
C ALA A 18 2.38 -6.35 -1.82
N THR A 19 2.49 -5.54 -2.86
CA THR A 19 3.54 -5.63 -3.88
C THR A 19 4.69 -4.66 -3.57
N GLN A 20 4.40 -3.58 -2.85
CA GLN A 20 5.37 -2.58 -2.43
C GLN A 20 4.99 -1.98 -1.08
N ILE A 21 5.97 -1.82 -0.19
CA ILE A 21 5.88 -0.92 0.96
C ILE A 21 7.16 -0.09 0.96
N GLU A 22 7.01 1.22 0.77
CA GLU A 22 8.09 2.19 0.84
C GLU A 22 7.81 3.16 1.99
N ILE A 23 8.76 3.28 2.91
CA ILE A 23 8.76 4.31 3.95
C ILE A 23 9.88 5.28 3.63
N ASN A 24 9.53 6.52 3.30
CA ASN A 24 10.51 7.52 2.91
C ASN A 24 10.05 8.94 3.29
N PRO A 25 10.55 9.52 4.40
CA PRO A 25 11.67 9.02 5.21
C PRO A 25 11.24 8.08 6.36
N LEU A 26 12.13 7.12 6.67
CA LEU A 26 12.17 6.42 7.95
C LEU A 26 13.12 7.18 8.88
N THR A 27 12.57 7.84 9.90
CA THR A 27 13.31 8.83 10.70
C THR A 27 13.52 8.38 12.13
N GLU A 28 14.63 8.81 12.73
CA GLU A 28 14.88 8.72 14.17
C GLU A 28 14.60 10.10 14.82
N THR A 29 13.81 10.13 15.89
CA THR A 29 13.52 11.36 16.65
C THR A 29 14.64 11.65 17.66
N VAL A 30 14.62 12.85 18.27
CA VAL A 30 15.58 13.23 19.32
C VAL A 30 15.54 12.33 20.56
N ASP A 31 14.42 11.65 20.79
CA ASP A 31 14.21 10.69 21.88
C ASP A 31 14.58 9.25 21.47
N HIS A 32 15.29 9.08 20.36
CA HIS A 32 15.70 7.80 19.78
C HIS A 32 14.51 6.87 19.45
N GLU A 33 13.36 7.43 19.05
CA GLU A 33 12.24 6.66 18.50
C GLU A 33 12.33 6.57 16.97
N VAL A 34 11.88 5.46 16.40
CA VAL A 34 11.86 5.26 14.95
C VAL A 34 10.45 5.44 14.43
N MET A 35 10.27 6.37 13.50
CA MET A 35 8.98 6.76 12.94
C MET A 35 8.95 6.65 11.41
N CYS A 36 7.85 6.15 10.88
CA CYS A 36 7.53 6.20 9.46
C CYS A 36 6.82 7.53 9.17
N MET A 37 7.51 8.50 8.60
CA MET A 37 6.96 9.86 8.41
C MET A 37 6.04 9.94 7.19
N ASP A 38 6.38 9.19 6.15
CA ASP A 38 5.58 9.03 4.93
C ASP A 38 5.66 7.59 4.45
N ALA A 39 4.62 7.17 3.73
CA ALA A 39 4.36 5.78 3.38
C ALA A 39 3.67 5.67 2.02
N LYS A 40 4.26 4.87 1.13
CA LYS A 40 3.63 4.42 -0.11
C LYS A 40 3.44 2.92 -0.07
N PHE A 41 2.19 2.49 -0.24
CA PHE A 41 1.81 1.09 -0.27
C PHE A 41 1.24 0.75 -1.65
N GLY A 42 1.69 -0.36 -2.22
CA GLY A 42 1.12 -0.98 -3.41
C GLY A 42 0.61 -2.37 -3.06
N PHE A 43 -0.53 -2.75 -3.61
CA PHE A 43 -1.20 -4.04 -3.35
C PHE A 43 -1.37 -4.84 -4.64
N ASP A 44 -1.50 -6.16 -4.52
CA ASP A 44 -1.78 -7.03 -5.66
C ASP A 44 -3.28 -7.00 -5.99
N ASP A 45 -3.65 -6.46 -7.15
CA ASP A 45 -5.03 -6.42 -7.63
C ASP A 45 -5.67 -7.81 -7.75
N ASN A 46 -4.87 -8.85 -7.99
CA ASN A 46 -5.37 -10.23 -8.04
C ASN A 46 -5.78 -10.75 -6.66
N ALA A 47 -5.35 -10.10 -5.58
CA ALA A 47 -5.72 -10.45 -4.21
C ALA A 47 -7.00 -9.73 -3.73
N ALA A 48 -7.63 -8.89 -4.57
CA ALA A 48 -8.80 -8.11 -4.19
C ALA A 48 -9.93 -8.94 -3.58
N PHE A 49 -10.14 -10.16 -4.07
CA PHE A 49 -11.19 -11.07 -3.57
C PHE A 49 -11.02 -11.50 -2.10
N ARG A 50 -9.81 -11.36 -1.53
CA ARG A 50 -9.51 -11.72 -0.12
C ARG A 50 -9.02 -10.53 0.71
N GLN A 51 -8.89 -9.34 0.12
CA GLN A 51 -8.42 -8.12 0.76
C GLN A 51 -9.49 -7.01 0.74
N GLU A 52 -10.76 -7.35 0.99
CA GLU A 52 -11.90 -6.43 0.91
C GLU A 52 -11.67 -5.11 1.67
N GLU A 53 -11.07 -5.18 2.86
CA GLU A 53 -10.73 -3.99 3.67
C GLU A 53 -9.78 -3.04 2.93
N VAL A 54 -8.71 -3.55 2.33
CA VAL A 54 -7.71 -2.71 1.63
C VAL A 54 -8.33 -2.04 0.40
N PHE A 55 -9.08 -2.81 -0.38
CA PHE A 55 -9.72 -2.30 -1.59
C PHE A 55 -10.90 -1.36 -1.29
N SER A 56 -11.44 -1.38 -0.06
CA SER A 56 -12.41 -0.38 0.40
C SER A 56 -11.81 1.02 0.56
N TRP A 57 -10.48 1.15 0.65
CA TRP A 57 -9.78 2.44 0.76
C TRP A 57 -9.43 3.07 -0.60
N ARG A 58 -9.77 2.41 -1.71
CA ARG A 58 -9.47 2.89 -3.06
C ARG A 58 -10.16 4.24 -3.32
N ASP A 59 -9.36 5.24 -3.65
CA ASP A 59 -9.83 6.58 -4.04
C ASP A 59 -9.68 6.75 -5.56
N LEU A 60 -10.81 6.59 -6.27
CA LEU A 60 -10.86 6.72 -7.73
C LEU A 60 -10.54 8.13 -8.24
N THR A 61 -10.49 9.15 -7.38
CA THR A 61 -10.11 10.52 -7.78
C THR A 61 -8.61 10.66 -8.02
N GLN A 62 -7.81 9.69 -7.55
CA GLN A 62 -6.35 9.66 -7.73
C GLN A 62 -5.92 8.79 -8.92
N GLU A 63 -6.87 8.25 -9.68
CA GLU A 63 -6.63 7.34 -10.80
C GLU A 63 -7.08 7.98 -12.13
N ASP A 64 -6.58 7.44 -13.25
CA ASP A 64 -7.00 7.90 -14.57
C ASP A 64 -8.49 7.53 -14.82
N PRO A 65 -9.37 8.49 -15.19
CA PRO A 65 -10.78 8.21 -15.41
C PRO A 65 -11.06 7.15 -16.48
N ASP A 66 -10.23 7.05 -17.52
CA ASP A 66 -10.41 6.11 -18.62
C ASP A 66 -10.04 4.68 -18.19
N GLU A 67 -8.98 4.52 -17.38
CA GLU A 67 -8.63 3.23 -16.76
C GLU A 67 -9.73 2.75 -15.79
N VAL A 68 -10.25 3.65 -14.96
CA VAL A 68 -11.36 3.37 -14.05
C VAL A 68 -12.61 2.94 -14.84
N HIS A 69 -12.91 3.61 -15.95
CA HIS A 69 -14.04 3.23 -16.80
C HIS A 69 -13.84 1.85 -17.43
N ALA A 70 -12.67 1.57 -17.99
CA ALA A 70 -12.33 0.28 -18.60
C ALA A 70 -12.43 -0.88 -17.59
N SER A 71 -11.96 -0.67 -16.37
CA SER A 71 -11.98 -1.70 -15.31
C SER A 71 -13.39 -2.20 -14.98
N LYS A 72 -14.42 -1.35 -15.11
CA LYS A 72 -15.83 -1.74 -14.90
C LYS A 72 -16.34 -2.78 -15.89
N PHE A 73 -15.68 -2.88 -17.05
CA PHE A 73 -15.98 -3.85 -18.10
C PHE A 73 -14.96 -4.98 -18.17
N GLY A 74 -14.03 -5.07 -17.20
CA GLY A 74 -12.96 -6.06 -17.19
C GLY A 74 -11.92 -5.85 -18.30
N LEU A 75 -11.74 -4.61 -18.75
CA LEU A 75 -10.77 -4.25 -19.77
C LEU A 75 -9.54 -3.61 -19.12
N ASN A 76 -8.36 -3.93 -19.66
CA ASN A 76 -7.11 -3.23 -19.34
C ASN A 76 -6.90 -2.11 -20.38
N PHE A 77 -6.71 -0.89 -19.89
CA PHE A 77 -6.44 0.32 -20.68
C PHE A 77 -5.13 0.94 -20.16
N ILE A 78 -4.28 1.44 -21.06
CA ILE A 78 -2.95 2.04 -20.78
C ILE A 78 -2.78 3.22 -21.73
#